data_AF-A0A1G4PNJ1-F1
#
_entry.id   AF-A0A1G4PNJ1-F1
#
_cell.length_a   1.000
_cell.length_b   1.000
_cell.length_c   1.000
_cell.angle_alpha   90.00
_cell.angle_beta   90.00
_cell.angle_gamma   90.00
#
_symmetry.space_group_name_H-M   'P 1'
#
loop_
_entity.id
_entity.type
_entity.pdbx_description
1 polymer ?
#
loop_
_entity_poly.entity_id
_entity_poly.type
_entity_poly.pdbx_seq_one_letter_code
_entity_poly.pdbx_strand_id
1 'polypeptide(L)'
;MDKSKRKELLEEFKQIKTYMGVIQITNKGNGKIYVDSFSNLKNKWMTIKMQLDMGRFANLELQKDWKELGAEAFTYEVLEEKKTDDVTDMKWELKMMEKPWLEKLKPYGDKGYNKPPRQG
;
A
#
# COMPACT_ATOMS: atom_id res chain seq x y z
N MET A 1 17.29 19.10 -26.27
CA MET A 1 16.42 18.43 -25.27
C MET A 1 17.22 17.30 -24.65
N ASP A 2 17.79 17.63 -23.49
CA ASP A 2 18.91 16.99 -22.84
C ASP A 2 18.54 15.62 -22.26
N LYS A 3 19.02 14.55 -22.92
CA LYS A 3 19.01 13.20 -22.35
C LYS A 3 19.82 13.11 -21.04
N SER A 4 20.84 13.97 -20.87
CA SER A 4 21.69 14.02 -19.68
C SER A 4 20.93 14.50 -18.44
N LYS A 5 20.12 15.55 -18.56
CA LYS A 5 19.36 16.12 -17.43
C LYS A 5 18.30 15.17 -16.86
N ARG A 6 17.71 14.32 -17.72
CA ARG A 6 16.81 13.23 -17.27
C ARG A 6 17.56 12.13 -16.52
N LYS A 7 18.79 11.82 -16.94
CA LYS A 7 19.62 10.77 -16.36
C LYS A 7 20.16 11.17 -14.99
N GLU A 8 20.61 12.41 -14.85
CA GLU A 8 21.08 12.99 -13.59
C GLU A 8 19.94 13.12 -12.56
N LEU A 9 18.76 13.59 -12.98
CA LEU A 9 17.58 13.58 -12.10
C LEU A 9 17.19 12.16 -11.67
N LEU A 10 17.23 11.18 -12.58
CA LEU A 10 16.98 9.77 -12.23
C LEU A 10 18.01 9.22 -11.23
N GLU A 11 19.28 9.63 -11.32
CA GLU A 11 20.34 9.24 -10.38
C GLU A 11 20.24 9.95 -9.02
N GLU A 12 19.84 11.22 -8.97
CA GLU A 12 19.50 11.91 -7.72
C GLU A 12 18.24 11.33 -7.06
N PHE A 13 17.22 10.95 -7.84
CA PHE A 13 16.05 10.23 -7.34
C PHE A 13 16.42 8.85 -6.77
N LYS A 14 17.46 8.18 -7.31
CA LYS A 14 18.00 6.93 -6.74
C LYS A 14 18.70 7.12 -5.39
N GLN A 15 19.18 8.34 -5.07
CA GLN A 15 19.86 8.63 -3.80
C GLN A 15 18.89 9.01 -2.66
N ILE A 16 17.62 9.28 -2.96
CA ILE A 16 16.60 9.41 -1.93
C ILE A 16 16.30 7.98 -1.44
N LYS A 17 16.71 7.66 -0.22
CA LYS A 17 16.36 6.40 0.47
C LYS A 17 14.84 6.26 0.53
N THR A 18 14.24 5.66 -0.49
CA THR A 18 12.84 5.29 -0.50
C THR A 18 12.72 3.86 -0.01
N TYR A 19 11.70 3.63 0.81
CA TYR A 19 11.35 2.31 1.28
C TYR A 19 10.11 1.88 0.52
N MET A 20 10.17 0.72 -0.10
CA MET A 20 8.99 0.00 -0.54
C MET A 20 8.51 -0.89 0.59
N GLY A 21 7.27 -1.35 0.53
CA GLY A 21 6.80 -2.29 1.52
C GLY A 21 5.33 -2.61 1.46
N VAL A 22 4.90 -3.41 2.43
CA VAL A 22 3.55 -3.92 2.58
C VAL A 22 2.93 -3.28 3.80
N ILE A 23 1.70 -2.81 3.65
CA ILE A 23 0.96 -2.12 4.70
C ILE A 23 -0.30 -2.89 5.05
N GLN A 24 -0.82 -2.63 6.24
CA GLN A 24 -2.11 -3.09 6.71
C GLN A 24 -2.94 -1.90 7.16
N ILE A 25 -4.22 -1.87 6.80
CA ILE A 25 -5.21 -0.98 7.40
C ILE A 25 -6.24 -1.85 8.10
N THR A 26 -6.44 -1.64 9.39
CA THR A 26 -7.38 -2.43 10.20
C THR A 26 -8.56 -1.57 10.59
N ASN A 27 -9.77 -2.05 10.35
CA ASN A 27 -10.97 -1.50 10.96
C ASN A 27 -11.13 -2.10 12.36
N LYS A 28 -11.00 -1.28 13.40
CA LYS A 28 -11.11 -1.70 14.80
C LYS A 28 -12.53 -2.10 15.21
N GLY A 29 -13.55 -1.66 14.48
CA GLY A 29 -14.95 -1.94 14.80
C GLY A 29 -15.40 -3.34 14.40
N ASN A 30 -14.94 -3.84 13.24
CA ASN A 30 -15.35 -5.16 12.73
C ASN A 30 -14.16 -6.13 12.52
N GLY A 31 -12.93 -5.69 12.74
CA GLY A 31 -11.72 -6.49 12.58
C GLY A 31 -11.30 -6.74 11.13
N LYS A 32 -11.99 -6.16 10.14
CA LYS A 32 -11.61 -6.29 8.73
C LYS A 32 -10.27 -5.60 8.47
N ILE A 33 -9.43 -6.25 7.67
CA ILE A 33 -8.13 -5.72 7.29
C ILE A 33 -8.00 -5.54 5.78
N TYR A 34 -7.22 -4.54 5.38
CA TYR A 34 -6.79 -4.31 4.00
C TYR A 34 -5.27 -4.41 3.96
N VAL A 35 -4.73 -5.19 3.03
CA VAL A 35 -3.28 -5.38 2.84
C VAL A 35 -2.90 -5.00 1.42
N ASP A 36 -1.85 -4.21 1.24
CA ASP A 36 -1.39 -3.80 -0.09
C ASP A 36 0.09 -3.44 -0.06
N SER A 37 0.71 -3.45 -1.23
CA SER A 37 2.14 -3.18 -1.41
C SER A 37 2.38 -1.91 -2.21
N PHE A 38 3.38 -1.13 -1.78
CA PHE A 38 3.71 0.15 -2.39
C PHE A 38 5.20 0.33 -2.60
N SER A 39 5.56 0.84 -3.77
CA SER A 39 6.93 1.18 -4.16
C SER A 39 7.56 2.29 -3.31
N ASN A 40 6.73 3.09 -2.64
CA ASN A 40 7.18 4.16 -1.78
C ASN A 40 6.22 4.32 -0.60
N LEU A 41 6.73 4.06 0.60
CA LEU A 41 6.03 4.23 1.87
C LEU A 41 6.11 5.67 2.41
N LYS A 42 6.98 6.51 1.86
CA LYS A 42 7.12 7.91 2.29
C LYS A 42 5.79 8.64 2.13
N ASN A 43 5.25 9.15 3.24
CA ASN A 43 3.95 9.83 3.32
C ASN A 43 2.76 8.97 2.86
N LYS A 44 2.93 7.65 2.70
CA LYS A 44 1.92 6.81 2.06
C LYS A 44 0.62 6.78 2.86
N TRP A 45 0.72 6.73 4.19
CA TRP A 45 -0.46 6.83 5.05
C TRP A 45 -1.23 8.13 4.83
N MET A 46 -0.53 9.28 4.78
CA MET A 46 -1.17 10.58 4.55
C MET A 46 -1.90 10.62 3.21
N THR A 47 -1.30 10.07 2.15
CA THR A 47 -1.94 9.96 0.83
C THR A 47 -3.18 9.06 0.87
N ILE A 48 -3.11 7.89 1.49
CA ILE A 48 -4.26 6.97 1.61
C ILE A 48 -5.37 7.62 2.42
N LYS A 49 -5.04 8.21 3.58
CA LYS A 49 -5.99 8.92 4.44
C LYS A 49 -6.69 10.03 3.66
N MET A 50 -5.94 10.86 2.92
CA MET A 50 -6.52 11.91 2.08
C MET A 50 -7.46 11.35 1.00
N GLN A 51 -7.11 10.24 0.35
CA GLN A 51 -7.98 9.61 -0.64
C GLN A 51 -9.27 9.08 -0.01
N LEU A 52 -9.17 8.48 1.18
CA LEU A 52 -10.32 8.00 1.95
C LEU A 52 -11.21 9.16 2.40
N ASP A 53 -10.65 10.24 2.94
CA ASP A 53 -11.37 11.47 3.29
C ASP A 53 -12.08 12.09 2.07
N MET A 54 -11.44 12.06 0.90
CA MET A 54 -12.00 12.59 -0.34
C MET A 54 -12.98 11.65 -1.06
N GLY A 55 -13.20 10.43 -0.57
CA GLY A 55 -14.08 9.48 -1.23
C GLY A 55 -13.50 8.89 -2.53
N ARG A 56 -12.18 8.90 -2.70
CA ARG A 56 -11.46 8.52 -3.94
C ARG A 56 -10.59 7.28 -3.79
N PHE A 57 -10.69 6.58 -2.66
CA PHE A 57 -9.91 5.37 -2.48
C PHE A 57 -10.45 4.23 -3.34
N ALA A 58 -9.53 3.44 -3.93
CA ALA A 58 -9.90 2.43 -4.93
C ALA A 58 -10.73 1.27 -4.35
N ASN A 59 -10.55 0.96 -3.07
CA ASN A 59 -11.32 -0.06 -2.39
C ASN A 59 -12.66 0.49 -1.91
N LEU A 60 -13.73 0.22 -2.66
CA LEU A 60 -15.06 0.75 -2.40
C LEU A 60 -15.64 0.32 -1.05
N GLU A 61 -15.33 -0.89 -0.57
CA GLU A 61 -15.83 -1.38 0.71
C GLU A 61 -15.12 -0.67 1.87
N LEU A 62 -13.79 -0.61 1.84
CA LEU A 62 -13.02 0.17 2.83
C LEU A 62 -13.43 1.65 2.81
N GLN A 63 -13.63 2.22 1.62
CA GLN A 63 -14.05 3.60 1.44
C GLN A 63 -15.43 3.88 2.07
N LYS A 64 -16.36 2.92 1.94
CA LYS A 64 -17.69 3.01 2.54
C LYS A 64 -17.58 2.98 4.07
N ASP A 65 -16.92 1.98 4.62
CA ASP A 65 -16.72 1.85 6.07
C ASP A 65 -15.98 3.07 6.64
N TRP A 66 -14.98 3.60 5.93
CA TRP A 66 -14.27 4.82 6.33
C TRP A 66 -15.20 6.03 6.45
N LYS A 67 -16.09 6.20 5.48
CA LYS A 67 -17.06 7.30 5.48
C LYS A 67 -18.08 7.16 6.62
N GLU A 68 -18.47 5.94 6.96
CA GLU A 68 -19.45 5.65 8.01
C GLU A 68 -18.86 5.73 9.43
N LEU A 69 -17.64 5.23 9.62
CA LEU A 69 -17.01 5.07 10.94
C LEU A 69 -15.99 6.16 11.27
N GLY A 70 -15.51 6.89 10.27
CA GLY A 70 -14.48 7.92 10.41
C GLY A 70 -13.07 7.36 10.60
N ALA A 71 -12.06 8.23 10.42
CA ALA A 71 -10.64 7.87 10.46
C ALA A 71 -10.20 7.21 11.78
N GLU A 72 -10.85 7.56 12.88
CA GLU A 72 -10.53 7.11 14.23
C GLU A 72 -10.79 5.62 14.43
N ALA A 73 -11.69 5.04 13.63
CA ALA A 73 -12.00 3.62 13.64
C ALA A 73 -10.93 2.75 12.98
N PHE A 74 -9.94 3.36 12.32
CA PHE A 74 -8.93 2.63 11.55
C PHE A 74 -7.53 2.81 12.11
N THR A 75 -6.69 1.77 11.94
CA THR A 75 -5.25 1.84 12.19
C THR A 75 -4.49 1.55 10.91
N TYR A 76 -3.28 2.10 10.81
CA TYR A 76 -2.35 1.85 9.71
C TYR A 76 -1.05 1.31 10.29
N GLU A 77 -0.57 0.21 9.72
CA GLU A 77 0.65 -0.47 10.14
C GLU A 77 1.48 -0.83 8.91
N VAL A 78 2.81 -0.71 9.02
CA VAL A 78 3.73 -1.22 8.01
C VAL A 78 4.10 -2.64 8.44
N LEU A 79 3.71 -3.63 7.64
CA LEU A 79 3.98 -5.05 7.92
C LEU A 79 5.41 -5.43 7.55
N GLU A 80 5.90 -4.88 6.44
CA GLU A 80 7.23 -5.14 5.93
C GLU A 80 7.74 -3.93 5.13
N GLU A 81 9.00 -3.58 5.28
CA GLU A 81 9.65 -2.53 4.49
C GLU A 81 11.03 -2.97 3.99
N LYS A 82 11.38 -2.51 2.78
CA LYS A 82 12.66 -2.80 2.14
C LYS A 82 13.16 -1.56 1.42
N LYS A 83 14.47 -1.30 1.52
CA LYS A 83 15.15 -0.24 0.79
C LYS A 83 15.09 -0.48 -0.72
N THR A 84 14.85 0.57 -1.50
CA THR A 84 14.73 0.47 -2.95
C THR A 84 16.05 0.61 -3.70
N ASP A 85 17.15 0.91 -3.01
CA ASP A 85 18.45 1.28 -3.60
C ASP A 85 19.00 0.23 -4.61
N ASP A 86 18.74 -1.07 -4.36
CA ASP A 86 19.21 -2.20 -5.18
C ASP A 86 18.08 -2.95 -5.93
N VAL A 87 16.89 -2.35 -6.01
CA VAL A 87 15.72 -3.01 -6.60
C VAL A 87 15.73 -2.86 -8.12
N THR A 88 15.97 -3.97 -8.83
CA THR A 88 15.96 -4.03 -10.30
C THR A 88 14.56 -4.20 -10.88
N ASP A 89 13.71 -5.03 -10.27
CA ASP A 89 12.31 -5.21 -10.66
C ASP A 89 11.35 -4.95 -9.49
N MET A 90 10.97 -3.68 -9.35
CA MET A 90 10.13 -3.21 -8.26
C MET A 90 8.74 -3.87 -8.25
N LYS A 91 8.19 -4.18 -9.43
CA LYS A 91 6.86 -4.79 -9.52
C LYS A 91 6.91 -6.25 -9.05
N TRP A 92 7.95 -6.98 -9.43
CA TRP A 92 8.16 -8.35 -8.97
C TRP A 92 8.40 -8.40 -7.47
N GLU A 93 9.27 -7.53 -6.95
CA GLU A 93 9.58 -7.44 -5.52
C GLU A 93 8.34 -7.17 -4.67
N LEU A 94 7.54 -6.15 -5.02
CA LEU A 94 6.30 -5.82 -4.30
C LEU A 94 5.34 -7.00 -4.25
N LYS A 95 5.18 -7.71 -5.38
CA LYS A 95 4.33 -8.90 -5.45
C LYS A 95 4.85 -10.02 -4.54
N MET A 96 6.17 -10.20 -4.48
CA MET A 96 6.80 -11.22 -3.62
C MET A 96 6.70 -10.87 -2.13
N MET A 97 6.78 -9.58 -1.79
CA MET A 97 6.56 -9.09 -0.42
C MET A 97 5.08 -9.27 -0.01
N GLU A 98 4.14 -8.87 -0.87
CA GLU A 98 2.70 -8.89 -0.57
C GLU A 98 2.11 -10.29 -0.41
N LYS A 99 2.51 -11.20 -1.30
CA LYS A 99 1.93 -12.56 -1.39
C LYS A 99 1.91 -13.31 -0.04
N PRO A 100 3.02 -13.46 0.72
CA PRO A 100 3.00 -14.19 1.98
C PRO A 100 2.07 -13.54 3.02
N TRP A 101 1.93 -12.21 3.01
CA TRP A 101 0.98 -11.52 3.90
C TRP A 101 -0.46 -11.80 3.53
N LEU A 102 -0.79 -11.78 2.24
CA LEU A 102 -2.11 -12.15 1.75
C LEU A 102 -2.47 -13.62 2.05
N GLU A 103 -1.51 -14.54 1.96
CA GLU A 103 -1.69 -15.96 2.29
C GLU A 103 -1.86 -16.20 3.79
N LYS A 104 -1.10 -15.47 4.62
CA LYS A 104 -1.12 -15.56 6.09
C LYS A 104 -2.37 -14.93 6.70
N LEU A 105 -2.68 -13.70 6.30
CA LEU A 105 -3.74 -12.89 6.90
C LEU A 105 -5.11 -13.15 6.27
N LYS A 106 -5.15 -13.60 5.02
CA LYS A 106 -6.37 -13.87 4.25
C LYS A 106 -7.40 -12.73 4.36
N PRO A 107 -7.04 -11.49 3.99
CA PRO A 107 -7.87 -10.29 4.18
C PRO A 107 -9.04 -10.23 3.17
N TYR A 108 -9.82 -11.30 3.06
CA TYR A 108 -10.87 -11.47 2.05
C TYR A 108 -12.23 -11.70 2.70
N GLY A 109 -13.31 -11.27 2.03
CA GLY A 109 -14.69 -11.49 2.46
C GLY A 109 -14.96 -10.87 3.83
N ASP A 110 -15.55 -11.63 4.77
CA ASP A 110 -15.83 -11.14 6.12
C ASP A 110 -14.60 -10.73 6.92
N LYS A 111 -13.40 -11.20 6.53
CA LYS A 111 -12.14 -10.92 7.25
C LYS A 111 -11.37 -9.72 6.70
N GLY A 112 -11.74 -9.17 5.55
CA GLY A 112 -11.00 -8.07 5.00
C GLY A 112 -11.50 -7.53 3.67
N TYR A 113 -10.90 -6.41 3.28
CA TYR A 113 -11.33 -5.61 2.16
C TYR A 113 -10.71 -6.04 0.83
N ASN A 114 -9.68 -6.89 0.83
CA ASN A 114 -9.06 -7.33 -0.41
C ASN A 114 -10.00 -8.23 -1.21
N LYS A 115 -9.88 -8.16 -2.54
CA LYS A 115 -10.53 -9.14 -3.40
C LYS A 115 -9.71 -10.42 -3.40
N PRO A 116 -10.33 -11.59 -3.28
CA PRO A 116 -9.60 -12.84 -3.45
C PRO A 116 -8.93 -12.85 -4.83
N PRO A 117 -7.72 -13.41 -4.94
CA PRO A 117 -7.10 -13.59 -6.24
C PRO A 117 -8.10 -14.32 -7.15
N ARG A 118 -8.33 -13.80 -8.36
CA ARG A 118 -9.14 -14.50 -9.36
C ARG A 118 -8.47 -15.85 -9.58
N GLN A 119 -9.10 -16.93 -9.10
CA GLN A 119 -8.78 -18.27 -9.53
C GLN A 119 -9.23 -18.32 -11.00
N GLY A 120 -8.26 -18.17 -11.91
CA GLY A 120 -8.42 -18.42 -13.33
C GLY A 120 -8.21 -19.89 -13.63
#